data_AF-A0A382X817-F1
#
_entry.id   AF-A0A382X817-F1
#
_cell.length_a   1.000
_cell.length_b   1.000
_cell.length_c   1.000
_cell.angle_alpha   90.00
_cell.angle_beta   90.00
_cell.angle_gamma   90.00
#
_symmetry.space_group_name_H-M   'P 1'
#
loop_
_entity.id
_entity.type
_entity.pdbx_description
1 polymer ?
#
loop_
_entity_poly.entity_id
_entity_poly.type
_entity_poly.pdbx_seq_one_letter_code
_entity_poly.pdbx_strand_id
1 'polypeptide(L)'
;PYFVAAIEALEDDPVEDELALEALVSNLRKSFDELMHVAPALTEEHTGMLRNIQKPNRLTDRAISLINTSNQEKQEILEELNIKNRIEKALTLISREIQRIKLGEEIQSEVHDEISKTQREYYLREQMKAIKKELGEDEGSVELKELEDKIKAAGMSEEAEKVSMKELDRLSRIPTQSPEYNVSRTYIEWLIDLPWSESTEDRINLKEALKILDEDHYGLDKIKERIIEYLAVKNLKQKKDPNGSVRGPILCFGGPPGVGKTSLGKSIARAM
;
A
#
# COMPACT_ATOMS: atom_id res chain seq x y z
N PRO A 1 57.30 -18.01 -14.23
CA PRO A 1 56.51 -19.12 -14.82
C PRO A 1 55.39 -18.56 -15.71
N TYR A 2 55.38 -18.91 -16.99
CA TYR A 2 54.32 -18.55 -17.94
C TYR A 2 53.43 -19.76 -18.20
N PHE A 3 52.19 -19.52 -18.61
CA PHE A 3 51.29 -20.58 -19.04
C PHE A 3 51.76 -21.18 -20.36
N VAL A 4 51.69 -22.50 -20.48
CA VAL A 4 51.97 -23.25 -21.72
C VAL A 4 50.70 -23.99 -22.10
N ALA A 5 50.31 -23.95 -23.37
CA ALA A 5 49.10 -24.58 -23.88
C ALA A 5 49.37 -25.30 -25.22
N ALA A 6 48.62 -26.36 -25.48
CA ALA A 6 48.50 -26.96 -26.81
C ALA A 6 47.43 -26.20 -27.61
N ILE A 7 47.65 -26.02 -28.91
CA ILE A 7 46.76 -25.23 -29.78
C ILE A 7 46.26 -26.12 -30.91
N GLU A 8 44.97 -26.03 -31.19
CA GLU A 8 44.30 -26.63 -32.35
C GLU A 8 43.51 -25.54 -33.06
N ALA A 9 43.58 -25.50 -34.40
CA ALA A 9 42.82 -24.56 -35.21
C ALA A 9 41.46 -25.17 -35.53
N LEU A 10 40.39 -24.47 -35.17
CA LEU A 10 39.02 -24.86 -35.51
C LEU A 10 38.57 -24.14 -36.77
N GLU A 11 37.88 -24.87 -37.65
CA GLU A 11 37.19 -24.31 -38.82
C GLU A 11 35.68 -24.29 -38.54
N ASP A 12 35.01 -23.24 -39.04
CA ASP A 12 33.55 -23.16 -38.94
C ASP A 12 32.89 -24.23 -39.84
N ASP A 13 31.68 -24.66 -39.48
CA ASP A 13 30.92 -25.62 -40.28
C ASP A 13 30.61 -25.06 -41.68
N PRO A 14 30.54 -25.92 -42.72
CA PRO A 14 30.19 -25.49 -44.06
C PRO A 14 28.79 -24.87 -44.10
N VAL A 15 28.65 -23.77 -44.85
CA VAL A 15 27.37 -23.08 -45.02
C VAL A 15 26.48 -23.85 -45.98
N GLU A 16 25.35 -24.36 -45.50
CA GLU A 16 24.38 -25.10 -46.32
C GLU A 16 23.36 -24.18 -47.03
N ASP A 17 23.05 -23.02 -46.45
CA ASP A 17 22.05 -22.06 -46.95
C ASP A 17 22.59 -20.62 -46.88
N GLU A 18 23.21 -20.16 -47.98
CA GLU A 18 23.79 -18.83 -48.09
C GLU A 18 22.73 -17.71 -48.02
N LEU A 19 21.53 -17.95 -48.55
CA LEU A 19 20.48 -16.93 -48.65
C LEU A 19 19.87 -16.64 -47.28
N ALA A 20 19.62 -17.68 -46.47
CA ALA A 20 19.21 -17.50 -45.08
C ALA A 20 20.31 -16.84 -44.24
N LEU A 21 21.58 -17.16 -44.49
CA LEU A 21 22.71 -16.56 -43.79
C LEU A 21 22.84 -15.06 -44.09
N GLU A 22 22.69 -14.65 -45.35
CA GLU A 22 22.70 -13.23 -45.73
C GLU A 22 21.57 -12.44 -45.05
N ALA A 23 20.37 -13.03 -44.97
CA ALA A 23 19.25 -12.42 -44.26
C ALA A 23 19.55 -12.22 -42.77
N LEU A 24 20.14 -13.21 -42.11
CA LEU A 24 20.56 -13.13 -40.71
C LEU A 24 21.66 -12.09 -40.48
N VAL A 25 22.63 -11.99 -41.39
CA VAL A 25 23.69 -10.96 -41.34
C VAL A 25 23.10 -9.56 -41.48
N SER A 26 22.13 -9.37 -42.39
CA SER A 26 21.41 -8.11 -42.53
C SER A 26 20.66 -7.74 -41.24
N ASN A 27 20.00 -8.72 -40.62
CA ASN A 27 19.30 -8.52 -39.36
C ASN A 27 20.27 -8.18 -38.22
N LEU A 28 21.39 -8.90 -38.11
CA LEU A 28 22.44 -8.64 -37.10
C LEU A 28 22.96 -7.20 -37.20
N ARG A 29 23.21 -6.71 -38.41
CA ARG A 29 23.63 -5.32 -38.64
C ARG A 29 22.57 -4.33 -38.19
N LYS A 30 21.28 -4.58 -38.50
CA LYS A 30 20.17 -3.71 -38.09
C LYS A 30 19.98 -3.69 -36.58
N SER A 31 19.97 -4.86 -35.93
CA SER A 31 19.83 -4.94 -34.46
C SER A 31 21.00 -4.27 -33.74
N PHE A 32 22.21 -4.37 -34.29
CA PHE A 32 23.36 -3.65 -33.73
C PHE A 32 23.25 -2.12 -33.91
N ASP A 33 22.75 -1.66 -35.06
CA ASP A 33 22.48 -0.24 -35.33
C ASP A 33 21.40 0.30 -34.37
N GLU A 34 20.36 -0.49 -34.03
CA GLU A 34 19.40 -0.14 -32.99
C GLU A 34 20.04 -0.07 -31.60
N LEU A 35 20.89 -1.05 -31.24
CA LEU A 35 21.59 -1.05 -29.97
C LEU A 35 22.46 0.20 -29.78
N MET A 36 23.11 0.68 -30.84
CA MET A 36 23.90 1.92 -30.84
C MET A 36 23.07 3.17 -30.48
N HIS A 37 21.83 3.25 -30.96
CA HIS A 37 20.96 4.40 -30.68
C HIS A 37 20.49 4.46 -29.24
N VAL A 38 20.46 3.31 -28.56
CA VAL A 38 19.95 3.18 -27.20
C VAL A 38 21.09 3.07 -26.18
N ALA A 39 22.27 2.57 -26.58
CA ALA A 39 23.42 2.37 -25.69
C ALA A 39 24.34 3.60 -25.66
N PRO A 40 24.44 4.35 -24.55
CA PRO A 40 25.27 5.57 -24.46
C PRO A 40 26.78 5.30 -24.55
N ALA A 41 27.20 4.05 -24.33
CA ALA A 41 28.60 3.65 -24.26
C ALA A 41 29.21 3.33 -25.64
N LEU A 42 28.42 3.26 -26.70
CA LEU A 42 28.91 2.94 -28.04
C LEU A 42 28.98 4.19 -28.93
N THR A 43 30.13 4.40 -29.58
CA THR A 43 30.36 5.55 -30.48
C THR A 43 30.18 5.19 -31.95
N GLU A 44 29.86 6.18 -32.80
CA GLU A 44 29.65 5.98 -34.25
C GLU A 44 30.85 5.29 -34.96
N GLU A 45 32.06 5.43 -34.42
CA GLU A 45 33.27 4.75 -34.93
C GLU A 45 33.13 3.22 -34.91
N HIS A 46 32.41 2.65 -33.94
CA HIS A 46 32.18 1.21 -33.84
C HIS A 46 31.26 0.68 -34.96
N THR A 47 30.28 1.48 -35.39
CA THR A 47 29.37 1.15 -36.50
C THR A 47 30.10 1.08 -37.83
N GLY A 48 31.01 2.04 -38.08
CA GLY A 48 31.84 2.06 -39.28
C GLY A 48 32.72 0.82 -39.40
N MET A 49 33.25 0.32 -38.28
CA MET A 49 34.05 -0.90 -38.25
C MET A 49 33.24 -2.15 -38.59
N LEU A 50 32.03 -2.30 -38.04
CA LEU A 50 31.18 -3.48 -38.26
C LEU A 50 30.62 -3.56 -39.69
N ARG A 51 30.29 -2.41 -40.30
CA ARG A 51 29.80 -2.36 -41.70
C ARG A 51 30.84 -2.87 -42.71
N ASN A 52 32.13 -2.72 -42.39
CA ASN A 52 33.24 -3.14 -43.26
C ASN A 52 33.58 -4.63 -43.15
N ILE A 53 33.06 -5.35 -42.15
CA ILE A 53 33.32 -6.78 -41.98
C ILE A 53 32.41 -7.58 -42.92
N GLN A 54 33.02 -8.26 -43.88
CA GLN A 54 32.33 -9.08 -44.89
C GLN A 54 32.06 -10.51 -44.40
N LYS A 55 32.94 -11.05 -43.55
CA LYS A 55 32.80 -12.43 -43.07
C LYS A 55 31.79 -12.52 -41.91
N PRO A 56 30.71 -13.32 -42.03
CA PRO A 56 29.65 -13.40 -41.02
C PRO A 56 30.11 -13.82 -39.62
N ASN A 57 31.02 -14.80 -39.53
CA ASN A 57 31.63 -15.25 -38.27
C ASN A 57 32.32 -14.09 -37.54
N ARG A 58 33.24 -13.39 -38.21
CA ARG A 58 33.98 -12.25 -37.64
C ARG A 58 33.07 -11.08 -37.29
N LEU A 59 32.01 -10.86 -38.07
CA LEU A 59 31.02 -9.82 -37.77
C LEU A 59 30.33 -10.12 -36.44
N THR A 60 29.94 -11.38 -36.24
CA THR A 60 29.26 -11.85 -35.03
C THR A 60 30.16 -11.73 -33.81
N ASP A 61 31.38 -12.23 -33.90
CA ASP A 61 32.36 -12.17 -32.80
C ASP A 61 32.66 -10.71 -32.42
N ARG A 62 32.80 -9.84 -33.43
CA ARG A 62 33.06 -8.41 -33.20
C ARG A 62 31.86 -7.72 -32.58
N ALA A 63 30.64 -7.98 -33.04
CA ALA A 63 29.42 -7.40 -32.49
C ALA A 63 29.30 -7.74 -30.99
N ILE A 64 29.46 -9.01 -30.64
CA ILE A 64 29.36 -9.50 -29.26
C ILE A 64 30.47 -8.95 -28.35
N SER A 65 31.67 -8.73 -28.90
CA SER A 65 32.79 -8.13 -28.13
C SER A 65 32.45 -6.74 -27.56
N LEU A 66 31.57 -6.00 -28.23
CA LEU A 66 31.18 -4.64 -27.86
C LEU A 66 29.98 -4.59 -26.90
N ILE A 67 29.28 -5.70 -26.71
CA ILE A 67 28.09 -5.77 -25.84
C ILE A 67 28.52 -6.03 -24.39
N ASN A 68 27.81 -5.41 -23.46
CA ASN A 68 28.00 -5.60 -22.02
C ASN A 68 27.21 -6.81 -21.48
N THR A 69 27.60 -8.01 -21.91
CA THR A 69 27.09 -9.32 -21.45
C THR A 69 28.15 -10.10 -20.66
N SER A 70 27.72 -11.18 -20.00
CA SER A 70 28.61 -12.03 -19.20
C SER A 70 29.68 -12.72 -20.06
N ASN A 71 30.86 -12.98 -19.49
CA ASN A 71 31.92 -13.70 -20.19
C ASN A 71 31.49 -15.12 -20.61
N GLN A 72 30.60 -15.74 -19.85
CA GLN A 72 30.06 -17.06 -20.15
C GLN A 72 29.24 -17.05 -21.44
N GLU A 73 28.33 -16.09 -21.61
CA GLU A 73 27.53 -15.96 -22.84
C GLU A 73 28.38 -15.61 -24.05
N LYS A 74 29.43 -14.79 -23.85
CA LYS A 74 30.41 -14.50 -24.92
C LYS A 74 31.17 -15.76 -25.34
N GLN A 75 31.54 -16.60 -24.37
CA GLN A 75 32.21 -17.87 -24.62
C GLN A 75 31.30 -18.87 -25.36
N GLU A 76 30.03 -18.99 -24.97
CA GLU A 76 29.04 -19.86 -25.62
C GLU A 76 28.82 -19.54 -27.10
N ILE A 77 28.96 -18.26 -27.48
CA ILE A 77 28.91 -17.84 -28.89
C ILE A 77 30.21 -18.19 -29.61
N LEU A 78 31.35 -17.98 -28.97
CA LEU A 78 32.67 -18.27 -29.56
C LEU A 78 32.86 -19.78 -29.84
N GLU A 79 32.28 -20.64 -29.01
CA GLU A 79 32.33 -22.10 -29.14
C GLU A 79 31.38 -22.67 -30.21
N GLU A 80 30.43 -21.88 -30.71
CA GLU A 80 29.44 -22.33 -31.68
C GLU A 80 30.02 -22.33 -33.11
N LEU A 81 30.43 -23.48 -33.63
CA LEU A 81 31.03 -23.59 -34.98
C LEU A 81 30.02 -23.39 -36.11
N ASN A 82 28.72 -23.59 -35.85
CA ASN A 82 27.68 -23.31 -36.83
C ASN A 82 27.36 -21.81 -36.90
N ILE A 83 27.77 -21.17 -37.99
CA ILE A 83 27.66 -19.71 -38.18
C ILE A 83 26.21 -19.21 -38.04
N LYS A 84 25.24 -19.99 -38.52
CA LYS A 84 23.81 -19.62 -38.45
C LYS A 84 23.34 -19.57 -36.99
N ASN A 85 23.58 -20.67 -36.25
CA ASN A 85 23.22 -20.74 -34.84
C ASN A 85 23.95 -19.67 -34.02
N ARG A 86 25.22 -19.39 -34.37
CA ARG A 86 26.03 -18.34 -33.73
C ARG A 86 25.37 -16.96 -33.89
N ILE A 87 24.93 -16.60 -35.10
CA ILE A 87 24.25 -15.33 -35.38
C ILE A 87 22.90 -15.25 -34.66
N GLU A 88 22.11 -16.34 -34.66
CA GLU A 88 20.81 -16.37 -33.97
C GLU A 88 20.96 -16.18 -32.44
N LYS A 89 21.94 -16.85 -31.83
CA LYS A 89 22.30 -16.62 -30.42
C LYS A 89 22.71 -15.17 -30.18
N ALA A 90 23.54 -14.60 -31.07
CA ALA A 90 23.98 -13.23 -30.94
C ALA A 90 22.83 -12.21 -31.05
N LEU A 91 21.92 -12.41 -32.01
CA LEU A 91 20.71 -11.60 -32.18
C LEU A 91 19.84 -11.62 -30.91
N THR A 92 19.70 -12.79 -30.29
CA THR A 92 18.93 -12.96 -29.04
C THR A 92 19.55 -12.14 -27.91
N LEU A 93 20.88 -12.17 -27.76
CA LEU A 93 21.57 -11.37 -26.74
C LEU A 93 21.46 -9.87 -27.01
N ILE A 94 21.63 -9.44 -28.27
CA ILE A 94 21.47 -8.03 -28.66
C ILE A 94 20.05 -7.54 -28.33
N SER A 95 19.03 -8.32 -28.68
CA SER A 95 17.63 -7.94 -28.41
C SER A 95 17.35 -7.80 -26.92
N ARG A 96 17.82 -8.75 -26.11
CA ARG A 96 17.68 -8.71 -24.64
C ARG A 96 18.40 -7.50 -24.04
N GLU A 97 19.57 -7.15 -24.58
CA GLU A 97 20.33 -5.98 -24.15
C GLU A 97 19.59 -4.67 -24.45
N ILE A 98 19.03 -4.53 -25.66
CA ILE A 98 18.22 -3.35 -26.03
C ILE A 98 17.04 -3.19 -25.07
N GLN A 99 16.32 -4.28 -24.77
CA GLN A 99 15.20 -4.25 -23.83
C GLN A 99 15.62 -3.81 -22.43
N ARG A 100 16.76 -4.32 -21.94
CA ARG A 100 17.30 -3.94 -20.63
C ARG A 100 17.57 -2.45 -20.54
N ILE A 101 18.17 -1.86 -21.56
CA ILE A 101 18.51 -0.42 -21.56
C ILE A 101 17.24 0.43 -21.63
N LYS A 102 16.30 0.10 -22.54
CA LYS A 102 15.01 0.84 -22.65
C LYS A 102 14.21 0.83 -21.34
N LEU A 103 14.14 -0.32 -20.66
CA LEU A 103 13.45 -0.42 -19.36
C LEU A 103 14.15 0.42 -18.29
N GLY A 104 15.49 0.49 -18.31
CA GLY A 104 16.26 1.35 -17.41
C GLY A 104 15.93 2.84 -17.60
N GLU A 105 15.82 3.30 -18.86
CA GLU A 105 15.42 4.68 -19.18
C GLU A 105 13.98 5.00 -18.74
N GLU A 106 13.05 4.07 -18.95
CA GLU A 106 11.65 4.21 -18.52
C GLU A 106 11.54 4.37 -17.00
N ILE A 107 12.20 3.48 -16.24
CA ILE A 107 12.26 3.56 -14.77
C ILE A 107 12.88 4.89 -14.32
N GLN A 108 13.97 5.34 -14.96
CA GLN A 108 14.61 6.60 -14.61
C GLN A 108 13.68 7.80 -14.87
N SER A 109 12.91 7.77 -15.96
CA SER A 109 11.92 8.81 -16.28
C SER A 109 10.79 8.84 -15.25
N GLU A 110 10.24 7.68 -14.89
CA GLU A 110 9.17 7.60 -13.88
C GLU A 110 9.62 8.15 -12.52
N VAL A 111 10.83 7.78 -12.07
CA VAL A 111 11.41 8.30 -10.83
C VAL A 111 11.62 9.81 -10.90
N HIS A 112 12.08 10.34 -12.04
CA HIS A 112 12.26 11.78 -12.22
C HIS A 112 10.91 12.54 -12.18
N ASP A 113 9.87 11.98 -12.79
CA ASP A 113 8.53 12.55 -12.79
C ASP A 113 7.90 12.56 -11.38
N GLU A 114 8.10 11.50 -10.59
CA GLU A 114 7.67 11.46 -9.19
C GLU A 114 8.40 12.49 -8.32
N ILE A 115 9.72 12.61 -8.46
CA ILE A 115 10.52 13.62 -7.75
C ILE A 115 10.05 15.02 -8.12
N SER A 116 9.81 15.28 -9.41
CA SER A 116 9.32 16.57 -9.92
C SER A 116 7.92 16.92 -9.40
N LYS A 117 7.01 15.93 -9.32
CA LYS A 117 5.68 16.11 -8.70
C LYS A 117 5.81 16.44 -7.22
N THR A 118 6.65 15.71 -6.49
CA THR A 118 6.86 15.92 -5.05
C THR A 118 7.44 17.30 -4.76
N GLN A 119 8.42 17.75 -5.54
CA GLN A 119 8.98 19.10 -5.44
C GLN A 119 7.93 20.19 -5.75
N ARG A 120 7.09 19.97 -6.76
CA ARG A 120 5.99 20.89 -7.10
C ARG A 120 4.95 20.97 -5.98
N GLU A 121 4.55 19.84 -5.40
CA GLU A 121 3.63 19.80 -4.26
C GLU A 121 4.21 20.50 -3.04
N TYR A 122 5.49 20.26 -2.73
CA TYR A 122 6.20 20.96 -1.66
C TYR A 122 6.18 22.47 -1.86
N TYR A 123 6.51 22.93 -3.06
CA TYR A 123 6.50 24.35 -3.42
C TYR A 123 5.09 24.97 -3.29
N LEU A 124 4.06 24.28 -3.79
CA LEU A 124 2.67 24.73 -3.68
C LEU A 124 2.20 24.81 -2.22
N ARG A 125 2.62 23.86 -1.37
CA ARG A 125 2.30 23.90 0.07
C ARG A 125 2.97 25.09 0.76
N GLU A 126 4.23 25.38 0.46
CA GLU A 126 4.91 26.56 1.00
C GLU A 126 4.27 27.87 0.51
N GLN A 127 3.85 27.96 -0.75
CA GLN A 127 3.07 29.10 -1.25
C GLN A 127 1.72 29.24 -0.52
N MET A 128 1.00 28.14 -0.32
CA MET A 128 -0.27 28.16 0.41
C MET A 128 -0.09 28.63 1.86
N LYS A 129 0.98 28.19 2.55
CA LYS A 129 1.31 28.69 3.89
C LYS A 129 1.61 30.19 3.88
N ALA A 130 2.36 30.68 2.89
CA ALA A 130 2.65 32.10 2.75
C ALA A 130 1.37 32.93 2.52
N ILE A 131 0.47 32.46 1.63
CA ILE A 131 -0.82 33.10 1.36
C ILE A 131 -1.71 33.13 2.61
N LYS A 132 -1.85 32.00 3.32
CA LYS A 132 -2.65 31.94 4.57
C LYS A 132 -2.11 32.86 5.66
N LYS A 133 -0.79 32.95 5.78
CA LYS A 133 -0.11 33.88 6.69
C LYS A 133 -0.37 35.35 6.32
N GLU A 134 -0.39 35.70 5.03
CA GLU A 134 -0.74 37.06 4.59
C GLU A 134 -2.22 37.39 4.75
N LEU A 135 -3.12 36.40 4.69
CA LEU A 135 -4.55 36.56 4.93
C LEU A 135 -4.92 36.71 6.42
N GLY A 136 -3.97 36.58 7.35
CA GLY A 136 -4.21 36.71 8.78
C GLY A 136 -4.97 35.53 9.40
N GLU A 137 -5.12 34.43 8.67
CA GLU A 137 -5.73 33.19 9.13
C GLU A 137 -4.63 32.24 9.63
N ASP A 138 -4.26 32.37 10.90
CA ASP A 138 -3.36 31.40 11.54
C ASP A 138 -4.16 30.09 11.74
N GLU A 139 -3.94 29.09 10.88
CA GLU A 139 -4.72 27.83 10.84
C GLU A 139 -4.84 27.16 12.22
N GLY A 140 -3.80 27.25 13.05
CA GLY A 140 -3.81 26.71 14.40
C GLY A 140 -4.87 27.34 15.31
N SER A 141 -5.26 28.59 15.08
CA SER A 141 -6.23 29.30 15.94
C SER A 141 -7.68 28.91 15.65
N VAL A 142 -8.01 28.57 14.40
CA VAL A 142 -9.37 28.18 14.00
C VAL A 142 -9.68 26.77 14.48
N GLU A 143 -8.77 25.83 14.24
CA GLU A 143 -8.95 24.42 14.64
C GLU A 143 -9.06 24.26 16.17
N LEU A 144 -8.21 24.96 16.92
CA LEU A 144 -8.27 24.92 18.38
C LEU A 144 -9.61 25.46 18.91
N LYS A 145 -10.16 26.48 18.26
CA LYS A 145 -11.45 27.06 18.63
C LYS A 145 -12.61 26.10 18.33
N GLU A 146 -12.58 25.42 17.19
CA GLU A 146 -13.57 24.38 16.88
C GLU A 146 -13.55 23.22 17.89
N LEU A 147 -12.36 22.78 18.31
CA LEU A 147 -12.22 21.76 19.35
C LEU A 147 -12.73 22.27 20.71
N GLU A 148 -12.46 23.53 21.06
CA GLU A 148 -12.98 24.15 22.28
C GLU A 148 -14.52 24.18 22.31
N ASP A 149 -15.13 24.59 21.19
CA ASP A 149 -16.58 24.66 21.06
C ASP A 149 -17.22 23.26 21.15
N LYS A 150 -16.59 22.24 20.56
CA LYS A 150 -17.05 20.84 20.66
C LYS A 150 -16.93 20.27 22.07
N ILE A 151 -15.84 20.55 22.80
CA ILE A 151 -15.66 20.12 24.19
C ILE A 151 -16.82 20.66 25.06
N LYS A 152 -17.14 21.95 24.90
CA LYS A 152 -18.24 22.61 25.63
C LYS A 152 -19.60 22.05 25.24
N ALA A 153 -19.78 21.65 23.97
CA ALA A 153 -21.05 21.10 23.48
C ALA A 153 -21.29 19.63 23.89
N ALA A 154 -20.24 18.85 24.16
CA ALA A 154 -20.36 17.41 24.44
C ALA A 154 -21.10 17.07 25.75
N GLY A 155 -21.25 18.04 26.67
CA GLY A 155 -21.93 17.82 27.95
C GLY A 155 -21.16 16.88 28.87
N MET A 156 -19.83 17.01 28.89
CA MET A 156 -18.92 16.21 29.73
C MET A 156 -19.15 16.43 31.22
N SER A 157 -18.67 15.50 32.06
CA SER A 157 -18.57 15.76 33.50
C SER A 157 -17.49 16.82 33.79
N GLU A 158 -17.59 17.52 34.91
CA GLU A 158 -16.63 18.59 35.28
C GLU A 158 -15.17 18.10 35.28
N GLU A 159 -14.94 16.86 35.73
CA GLU A 159 -13.60 16.26 35.75
C GLU A 159 -13.06 16.02 34.33
N ALA A 160 -13.92 15.50 33.44
CA ALA A 160 -13.55 15.19 32.05
C ALA A 160 -13.36 16.46 31.22
N GLU A 161 -14.21 17.47 31.40
CA GLU A 161 -14.07 18.77 30.73
C GLU A 161 -12.76 19.44 31.12
N LYS A 162 -12.41 19.44 32.41
CA LYS A 162 -11.16 20.00 32.93
C LYS A 162 -9.92 19.32 32.32
N VAL A 163 -9.95 18.00 32.17
CA VAL A 163 -8.87 17.24 31.52
C VAL A 163 -8.78 17.58 30.03
N SER A 164 -9.93 17.64 29.34
CA SER A 164 -10.00 17.98 27.91
C SER A 164 -9.45 19.37 27.62
N MET A 165 -9.83 20.37 28.43
CA MET A 165 -9.34 21.74 28.31
C MET A 165 -7.84 21.87 28.60
N LYS A 166 -7.32 21.10 29.56
CA LYS A 166 -5.87 21.05 29.83
C LYS A 166 -5.10 20.47 28.65
N GLU A 167 -5.62 19.42 28.03
CA GLU A 167 -4.97 18.83 26.85
C GLU A 167 -5.10 19.73 25.62
N LEU A 168 -6.18 20.50 25.49
CA LEU A 168 -6.34 21.52 24.44
C LEU A 168 -5.30 22.66 24.59
N ASP A 169 -5.07 23.16 25.81
CA ASP A 169 -3.99 24.14 26.08
C ASP A 169 -2.62 23.54 25.73
N ARG A 170 -2.39 22.27 26.04
CA ARG A 170 -1.16 21.57 25.63
C ARG A 170 -1.05 21.48 24.11
N LEU A 171 -2.11 21.09 23.41
CA LEU A 171 -2.15 20.98 21.95
C LEU A 171 -1.80 22.31 21.27
N SER A 172 -2.24 23.44 21.84
CA SER A 172 -1.93 24.79 21.32
C SER A 172 -0.43 25.14 21.30
N ARG A 173 0.36 24.47 22.14
CA ARG A 173 1.81 24.70 22.28
C ARG A 173 2.64 23.70 21.49
N ILE A 174 2.03 22.60 21.02
CA ILE A 174 2.72 21.58 20.23
C ILE A 174 2.78 22.07 18.77
N PRO A 175 3.96 22.10 18.13
CA PRO A 175 4.05 22.38 16.71
C PRO A 175 3.23 21.38 15.89
N THR A 176 2.43 21.84 14.92
CA THR A 176 1.54 21.00 14.10
C THR A 176 2.26 19.89 13.32
N GLN A 177 3.57 20.05 13.06
CA GLN A 177 4.41 19.05 12.39
C GLN A 177 4.89 17.93 13.33
N SER A 178 4.68 18.07 14.64
CA SER A 178 5.11 17.08 15.64
C SER A 178 4.18 15.87 15.62
N PRO A 179 4.71 14.63 15.68
CA PRO A 179 3.89 13.44 15.88
C PRO A 179 3.01 13.50 17.13
N GLU A 180 3.44 14.24 18.16
CA GLU A 180 2.69 14.43 19.41
C GLU A 180 1.38 15.23 19.19
N TYR A 181 1.35 16.10 18.18
CA TYR A 181 0.17 16.91 17.87
C TYR A 181 -1.02 16.00 17.51
N ASN A 182 -0.79 15.03 16.62
CA ASN A 182 -1.81 14.08 16.19
C ASN A 182 -2.31 13.20 17.35
N VAL A 183 -1.41 12.81 18.26
CA VAL A 183 -1.77 11.98 19.42
C VAL A 183 -2.69 12.74 20.37
N SER A 184 -2.31 13.97 20.76
CA SER A 184 -3.13 14.80 21.65
C SER A 184 -4.47 15.19 21.00
N ARG A 185 -4.47 15.49 19.69
CA ARG A 185 -5.69 15.79 18.93
C ARG A 185 -6.66 14.60 18.93
N THR A 186 -6.17 13.41 18.59
CA THR A 186 -7.00 12.18 18.56
C THR A 186 -7.58 11.88 19.94
N TYR A 187 -6.81 12.08 21.00
CA TYR A 187 -7.29 11.87 22.37
C TYR A 187 -8.43 12.83 22.74
N ILE A 188 -8.33 14.12 22.38
CA ILE A 188 -9.40 15.10 22.59
C ILE A 188 -10.65 14.70 21.79
N GLU A 189 -10.49 14.28 20.53
CA GLU A 189 -11.62 13.81 19.71
C GLU A 189 -12.32 12.60 20.34
N TRP A 190 -11.57 11.63 20.88
CA TRP A 190 -12.18 10.49 21.60
C TRP A 190 -12.97 10.92 22.82
N LEU A 191 -12.50 11.93 23.56
CA LEU A 191 -13.25 12.45 24.70
C LEU A 191 -14.54 13.14 24.24
N ILE A 192 -14.52 13.87 23.12
CA ILE A 192 -15.70 14.54 22.56
C ILE A 192 -16.76 13.53 22.09
N ASP A 193 -16.33 12.46 21.41
CA ASP A 193 -17.24 11.50 20.78
C ASP A 193 -17.96 10.55 21.76
N LEU A 194 -17.57 10.55 23.05
CA LEU A 194 -18.24 9.74 24.05
C LEU A 194 -19.64 10.30 24.39
N PRO A 195 -20.67 9.45 24.56
CA PRO A 195 -22.02 9.89 24.89
C PRO A 195 -22.12 10.27 26.39
N TRP A 196 -21.62 11.45 26.76
CA TRP A 196 -21.60 11.90 28.16
C TRP A 196 -22.97 12.23 28.72
N SER A 197 -23.78 12.93 27.91
CA SER A 197 -25.10 13.41 28.28
C SER A 197 -26.22 12.75 27.48
N GLU A 198 -25.88 12.02 26.42
CA GLU A 198 -26.83 11.27 25.60
C GLU A 198 -27.15 9.92 26.26
N SER A 199 -28.43 9.72 26.57
CA SER A 199 -28.94 8.44 27.06
C SER A 199 -30.30 8.14 26.43
N THR A 200 -30.58 6.86 26.22
CA THR A 200 -31.90 6.40 25.76
C THR A 200 -32.81 6.15 26.94
N GLU A 201 -34.10 6.44 26.79
CA GLU A 201 -35.10 6.04 27.79
C GLU A 201 -35.34 4.52 27.73
N ASP A 202 -35.01 3.80 28.81
CA ASP A 202 -35.34 2.38 28.96
C ASP A 202 -36.87 2.18 29.00
N ARG A 203 -37.44 1.38 28.10
CA ARG A 203 -38.87 1.00 28.08
C ARG A 203 -39.07 -0.48 28.39
N ILE A 204 -39.13 -0.82 29.67
CA ILE A 204 -39.32 -2.21 30.08
C ILE A 204 -40.81 -2.58 30.19
N ASN A 205 -41.37 -3.12 29.10
CA ASN A 205 -42.70 -3.77 29.09
C ASN A 205 -42.57 -5.30 29.02
N LEU A 206 -42.88 -5.98 30.12
CA LEU A 206 -42.70 -7.43 30.24
C LEU A 206 -43.51 -8.23 29.22
N LYS A 207 -44.71 -7.77 28.85
CA LYS A 207 -45.57 -8.47 27.87
C LYS A 207 -44.99 -8.38 26.46
N GLU A 208 -44.46 -7.21 26.12
CA GLU A 208 -43.84 -6.94 24.83
C GLU A 208 -42.49 -7.66 24.73
N ALA A 209 -41.70 -7.64 25.79
CA ALA A 209 -40.45 -8.38 25.87
C ALA A 209 -40.65 -9.90 25.65
N LEU A 210 -41.68 -10.50 26.27
CA LEU A 210 -42.00 -11.91 26.05
C LEU A 210 -42.37 -12.18 24.59
N LYS A 211 -43.19 -11.31 23.99
CA LYS A 211 -43.59 -11.43 22.57
C LYS A 211 -42.38 -11.34 21.63
N ILE A 212 -41.46 -10.41 21.86
CA ILE A 212 -40.23 -10.26 21.05
C ILE A 212 -39.33 -11.50 21.22
N LEU A 213 -39.20 -12.02 22.44
CA LEU A 213 -38.43 -13.24 22.69
C LEU A 213 -39.04 -14.47 21.99
N ASP A 214 -40.37 -14.57 21.95
CA ASP A 214 -41.09 -15.64 21.24
C ASP A 214 -41.01 -15.52 19.71
N GLU A 215 -41.00 -14.30 19.18
CA GLU A 215 -40.81 -14.00 17.76
C GLU A 215 -39.39 -14.37 17.29
N ASP A 216 -38.38 -13.96 18.05
CA ASP A 216 -36.98 -14.11 17.65
C ASP A 216 -36.42 -15.51 17.94
N HIS A 217 -37.00 -16.27 18.89
CA HIS A 217 -36.48 -17.57 19.33
C HIS A 217 -37.60 -18.59 19.55
N TYR A 218 -37.54 -19.73 18.85
CA TYR A 218 -38.48 -20.84 19.08
C TYR A 218 -38.07 -21.70 20.29
N GLY A 219 -39.02 -22.04 21.16
CA GLY A 219 -38.78 -22.82 22.39
C GLY A 219 -38.06 -22.02 23.49
N LEU A 220 -37.14 -22.66 24.22
CA LEU A 220 -36.35 -22.05 25.31
C LEU A 220 -37.19 -21.48 26.46
N ASP A 221 -38.36 -22.07 26.73
CA ASP A 221 -39.35 -21.54 27.68
C ASP A 221 -38.75 -21.19 29.04
N LYS A 222 -37.94 -22.10 29.63
CA LYS A 222 -37.26 -21.87 30.91
C LYS A 222 -36.29 -20.69 30.88
N ILE A 223 -35.63 -20.45 29.75
CA ILE A 223 -34.64 -19.38 29.61
C ILE A 223 -35.35 -18.05 29.40
N LYS A 224 -36.41 -18.02 28.58
CA LYS A 224 -37.26 -16.85 28.39
C LYS A 224 -37.91 -16.42 29.70
N GLU A 225 -38.46 -17.37 30.47
CA GLU A 225 -39.00 -17.12 31.80
C GLU A 225 -37.96 -16.46 32.71
N ARG A 226 -36.72 -16.98 32.73
CA ARG A 226 -35.63 -16.40 33.53
C ARG A 226 -35.21 -14.99 33.08
N ILE A 227 -35.25 -14.71 31.78
CA ILE A 227 -34.99 -13.36 31.23
C ILE A 227 -36.10 -12.39 31.67
N ILE A 228 -37.36 -12.82 31.61
CA ILE A 228 -38.50 -12.01 32.06
C ILE A 228 -38.43 -11.75 33.56
N GLU A 229 -38.07 -12.74 34.38
CA GLU A 229 -37.82 -12.54 35.82
C GLU A 229 -36.74 -11.48 36.06
N TYR A 230 -35.64 -11.53 35.31
CA TYR A 230 -34.56 -10.56 35.40
C TYR A 230 -35.02 -9.14 35.05
N LEU A 231 -35.74 -8.99 33.93
CA LEU A 231 -36.32 -7.72 33.51
C LEU A 231 -37.37 -7.20 34.49
N ALA A 232 -38.16 -8.08 35.11
CA ALA A 232 -39.13 -7.72 36.13
C ALA A 232 -38.46 -7.12 37.38
N VAL A 233 -37.36 -7.75 37.84
CA VAL A 233 -36.56 -7.22 38.96
C VAL A 233 -35.91 -5.88 38.58
N LYS A 234 -35.38 -5.74 37.36
CA LYS A 234 -34.82 -4.48 36.85
C LYS A 234 -35.87 -3.37 36.82
N ASN A 235 -37.07 -3.65 36.30
CA ASN A 235 -38.19 -2.71 36.23
C ASN A 235 -38.65 -2.26 37.63
N LEU A 236 -38.79 -3.18 38.58
CA LEU A 236 -39.13 -2.84 39.97
C LEU A 236 -38.08 -1.95 40.64
N LYS A 237 -36.79 -2.22 40.38
CA LYS A 237 -35.70 -1.40 40.90
C LYS A 237 -35.69 0.01 40.29
N GLN A 238 -35.87 0.14 38.97
CA GLN A 238 -35.99 1.44 38.30
C GLN A 238 -37.19 2.25 38.80
N LYS A 239 -38.34 1.60 39.06
CA LYS A 239 -39.51 2.28 39.66
C LYS A 239 -39.25 2.76 41.09
N LYS A 240 -38.43 2.05 41.85
CA LYS A 240 -38.12 2.40 43.24
C LYS A 240 -37.04 3.46 43.35
N ASP A 241 -36.08 3.44 42.42
CA ASP A 241 -34.97 4.40 42.36
C ASP A 241 -34.69 4.77 40.88
N PRO A 242 -35.37 5.83 40.36
CA PRO A 242 -35.24 6.24 38.96
C PRO A 242 -33.86 6.78 38.60
N ASN A 243 -33.16 7.38 39.57
CA ASN A 243 -31.84 8.00 39.38
C ASN A 243 -30.69 7.15 39.92
N GLY A 244 -30.99 6.01 40.55
CA GLY A 244 -30.01 5.08 41.09
C GLY A 244 -29.42 4.18 40.02
N SER A 245 -28.09 4.04 40.03
CA SER A 245 -27.41 3.00 39.26
C SER A 245 -28.02 1.63 39.61
N VAL A 246 -28.56 0.93 38.61
CA VAL A 246 -29.15 -0.41 38.78
C VAL A 246 -28.03 -1.40 39.12
N ARG A 247 -27.63 -1.45 40.40
CA ARG A 247 -26.71 -2.46 40.92
C ARG A 247 -27.47 -3.78 40.98
N GLY A 248 -27.22 -4.62 39.99
CA GLY A 248 -27.81 -5.95 39.85
C GLY A 248 -26.78 -6.94 39.34
N PRO A 249 -27.02 -8.25 39.56
CA PRO A 249 -26.19 -9.28 38.95
C PRO A 249 -26.27 -9.16 37.42
N ILE A 250 -25.12 -9.32 36.76
CA ILE A 250 -25.06 -9.33 35.30
C ILE A 250 -25.48 -10.71 34.81
N LEU A 251 -26.41 -10.77 33.86
CA LEU A 251 -26.87 -12.03 33.28
C LEU A 251 -25.77 -12.60 32.37
N CYS A 252 -25.34 -13.84 32.64
CA CYS A 252 -24.37 -14.55 31.81
C CYS A 252 -25.02 -15.77 31.15
N PHE A 253 -25.04 -15.80 29.82
CA PHE A 253 -25.51 -16.96 29.06
C PHE A 253 -24.39 -17.98 28.87
N GLY A 254 -24.48 -19.12 29.54
CA GLY A 254 -23.53 -20.23 29.41
C GLY A 254 -24.05 -21.35 28.50
N GLY A 255 -23.24 -21.83 27.57
CA GLY A 255 -23.58 -22.99 26.73
C GLY A 255 -22.69 -23.15 25.49
N PRO A 256 -22.85 -24.26 24.74
CA PRO A 256 -22.09 -24.56 23.52
C PRO A 256 -22.20 -23.47 22.43
N PRO A 257 -21.27 -23.36 21.48
CA PRO A 257 -21.42 -22.46 20.34
C PRO A 257 -22.66 -22.80 19.51
N GLY A 258 -23.27 -21.81 18.85
CA GLY A 258 -24.44 -22.00 17.98
C GLY A 258 -25.81 -22.00 18.67
N VAL A 259 -25.89 -21.96 20.01
CA VAL A 259 -27.17 -22.01 20.76
C VAL A 259 -27.92 -20.67 20.88
N GLY A 260 -27.57 -19.65 20.09
CA GLY A 260 -28.32 -18.38 20.05
C GLY A 260 -28.05 -17.38 21.20
N LYS A 261 -26.92 -17.50 21.92
CA LYS A 261 -26.61 -16.59 23.05
C LYS A 261 -26.53 -15.11 22.65
N THR A 262 -25.86 -14.79 21.54
CA THR A 262 -25.73 -13.41 21.05
C THR A 262 -27.06 -12.87 20.51
N SER A 263 -27.86 -13.72 19.85
CA SER A 263 -29.18 -13.31 19.36
C SER A 263 -30.15 -13.04 20.50
N LEU A 264 -30.11 -13.82 21.59
CA LEU A 264 -30.88 -13.53 22.81
C LEU A 264 -30.53 -12.16 23.40
N GLY A 265 -29.24 -11.80 23.44
CA GLY A 265 -28.81 -10.47 23.88
C GLY A 265 -29.37 -9.34 23.00
N LYS A 266 -29.42 -9.53 21.68
CA LYS A 266 -30.03 -8.56 20.75
C LYS A 266 -31.54 -8.43 20.97
N SER A 267 -32.25 -9.53 21.18
CA SER A 267 -33.70 -9.50 21.46
C SER A 267 -34.01 -8.80 22.78
N ILE A 268 -33.16 -8.97 23.80
CA ILE A 268 -33.28 -8.21 25.06
C ILE A 268 -33.05 -6.72 24.81
N ALA A 269 -32.03 -6.33 24.06
CA ALA A 269 -31.77 -4.94 23.73
C ALA A 269 -32.90 -4.30 22.89
N ARG A 270 -33.55 -5.07 22.01
CA ARG A 270 -34.74 -4.63 21.23
C ARG A 270 -35.99 -4.48 22.10
N ALA A 271 -36.07 -5.24 23.19
CA ALA A 271 -37.20 -5.24 24.12
C ALA A 271 -37.08 -4.17 25.24
N MET A 272 -35.99 -3.39 25.23
CA MET A 272 -35.65 -2.36 26.20
C MET A 272 -35.56 -1.00 25.53
#